data_AF-W2YW96-F1
#
_entry.id   AF-W2YW96-F1
#
_cell.length_a   1.000
_cell.length_b   1.000
_cell.length_c   1.000
_cell.angle_alpha   90.00
_cell.angle_beta   90.00
_cell.angle_gamma   90.00
#
_symmetry.space_group_name_H-M   'P 1'
#
loop_
_entity.id
_entity.type
_entity.pdbx_description
1 polymer ?
#
loop_
_entity_poly.entity_id
_entity_poly.type
_entity_poly.pdbx_seq_one_letter_code
_entity_poly.pdbx_strand_id
1 'polypeptide(L)'
;MTSRSRSPEEDPIKLGFADRILKRRKVQAETSAYVMLSAIPPTSNKVERLFSMARMIMRYERNRLSPLMLEMLLFLKINSSYWDVTTVDAVI
;
A
#
# COMPACT_ATOMS: atom_id res chain seq x y z
N MET A 1 -33.26 -7.39 -59.93
CA MET A 1 -32.08 -6.65 -59.43
C MET A 1 -32.54 -5.70 -58.35
N THR A 2 -32.24 -5.97 -57.08
CA THR A 2 -31.95 -4.96 -56.06
C THR A 2 -31.21 -5.68 -54.94
N SER A 3 -29.97 -5.28 -54.80
CA SER A 3 -28.92 -5.97 -54.08
C SER A 3 -29.12 -5.91 -52.57
N ARG A 4 -28.82 -7.04 -51.92
CA ARG A 4 -28.64 -7.19 -50.49
C ARG A 4 -27.50 -6.25 -50.03
N SER A 5 -27.83 -5.13 -49.41
CA SER A 5 -26.84 -4.33 -48.67
C SER A 5 -26.54 -5.05 -47.35
N ARG A 6 -25.45 -5.83 -47.36
CA ARG A 6 -24.86 -6.40 -46.15
C ARG A 6 -24.20 -5.23 -45.40
N SER A 7 -24.77 -4.83 -44.28
CA SER A 7 -24.08 -3.98 -43.30
C SER A 7 -22.76 -4.65 -42.90
N PRO A 8 -21.65 -3.91 -42.76
CA PRO A 8 -20.44 -4.48 -42.21
C PRO A 8 -20.74 -4.86 -40.76
N GLU A 9 -20.88 -6.15 -40.51
CA GLU A 9 -20.71 -6.74 -39.18
C GLU A 9 -19.37 -6.21 -38.67
N GLU A 10 -19.41 -5.39 -37.62
CA GLU A 10 -18.23 -4.94 -36.93
C GLU A 10 -17.52 -6.18 -36.39
N ASP A 11 -16.44 -6.58 -37.05
CA ASP A 11 -15.55 -7.61 -36.54
C ASP A 11 -15.22 -7.22 -35.09
N PRO A 12 -15.53 -8.07 -34.08
CA PRO A 12 -15.28 -7.73 -32.70
C PRO A 12 -13.77 -7.70 -32.57
N ILE A 13 -13.21 -6.48 -32.62
CA ILE A 13 -11.79 -6.20 -32.42
C ILE A 13 -11.40 -7.03 -31.21
N LYS A 14 -10.59 -8.07 -31.45
CA LYS A 14 -10.15 -9.01 -30.43
C LYS A 14 -9.42 -8.19 -29.39
N LEU A 15 -10.14 -7.78 -28.33
CA LEU A 15 -9.64 -6.90 -27.28
C LEU A 15 -8.27 -7.43 -26.85
N GLY A 16 -7.24 -6.57 -26.88
CA GLY A 16 -5.89 -6.97 -26.53
C GLY A 16 -5.83 -7.50 -25.10
N PHE A 17 -4.82 -8.31 -24.77
CA PHE A 17 -4.68 -8.85 -23.40
C PHE A 17 -4.68 -7.74 -22.35
N ALA A 18 -3.96 -6.65 -22.61
CA ALA A 18 -3.96 -5.45 -21.76
C ALA A 18 -5.35 -4.83 -21.63
N ASP A 19 -6.09 -4.69 -22.73
CA ASP A 19 -7.45 -4.12 -22.73
C ASP A 19 -8.43 -5.00 -21.97
N ARG A 20 -8.28 -6.33 -22.04
CA ARG A 20 -9.09 -7.28 -21.26
C ARG A 20 -8.82 -7.14 -19.77
N ILE A 21 -7.56 -6.98 -19.37
CA ILE A 21 -7.19 -6.75 -17.96
C ILE A 21 -7.74 -5.41 -17.48
N LEU A 22 -7.58 -4.34 -18.26
CA LEU A 22 -8.07 -3.01 -17.91
C LEU A 22 -9.60 -2.98 -17.82
N LYS A 23 -10.30 -3.61 -18.77
CA LYS A 23 -11.77 -3.73 -18.75
C LYS A 23 -12.24 -4.55 -17.55
N ARG A 24 -11.55 -5.65 -17.22
CA ARG A 24 -11.84 -6.46 -16.02
C ARG A 24 -11.65 -5.66 -14.73
N ARG A 25 -10.56 -4.90 -14.59
CA ARG A 25 -10.34 -4.00 -13.44
C ARG A 25 -11.44 -2.94 -13.31
N LYS A 26 -11.92 -2.41 -14.43
CA LYS A 26 -13.01 -1.42 -14.44
C LYS A 26 -14.35 -2.02 -14.02
N VAL A 27 -14.63 -3.26 -14.39
CA VAL A 27 -15.87 -3.99 -14.03
C VAL A 27 -15.84 -4.51 -12.59
N GLN A 28 -14.65 -4.83 -12.08
CA GLN A 28 -14.44 -5.41 -10.73
C GLN A 28 -14.22 -4.35 -9.64
N ALA A 29 -14.46 -3.06 -9.96
CA ALA A 29 -14.60 -2.00 -8.98
C ALA A 29 -15.97 -2.11 -8.28
N GLU A 30 -16.25 -3.28 -7.71
CA GLU A 30 -17.36 -3.42 -6.77
C GLU A 30 -17.04 -2.56 -5.54
N THR A 31 -18.04 -1.83 -5.06
CA THR A 31 -17.93 -1.05 -3.83
C THR A 31 -17.58 -2.00 -2.69
N SER A 32 -16.36 -1.90 -2.17
CA SER A 32 -15.92 -2.79 -1.10
C SER A 32 -16.84 -2.66 0.10
N ALA A 33 -17.23 -3.80 0.69
CA ALA A 33 -18.03 -3.83 1.91
C ALA A 33 -17.38 -3.09 3.10
N TYR A 34 -16.06 -2.87 3.02
CA TYR A 34 -15.30 -2.15 4.04
C TYR A 34 -15.10 -0.69 3.64
N VAL A 35 -15.41 0.19 4.59
CA VAL A 35 -15.15 1.62 4.50
C VAL A 35 -13.64 1.85 4.66
N MET A 36 -13.01 2.52 3.69
CA MET A 36 -11.58 2.88 3.65
C MET A 36 -10.56 1.74 3.44
N LEU A 37 -10.76 0.86 2.46
CA LEU A 37 -9.67 -0.02 1.99
C LEU A 37 -8.43 0.77 1.52
N SER A 38 -8.59 2.01 1.09
CA SER A 38 -7.49 2.89 0.67
C SER A 38 -6.50 3.20 1.79
N ALA A 39 -6.90 3.09 3.06
CA ALA A 39 -6.02 3.32 4.21
C ALA A 39 -5.04 2.16 4.44
N ILE A 40 -5.40 0.96 4.00
CA ILE A 40 -4.57 -0.25 4.15
C ILE A 40 -3.67 -0.33 2.92
N PRO A 41 -2.34 -0.24 3.08
CA PRO A 41 -1.44 -0.43 1.97
C PRO A 41 -1.63 -1.83 1.37
N PRO A 42 -1.64 -1.98 0.03
CA PRO A 42 -1.79 -3.28 -0.62
C PRO A 42 -0.57 -4.20 -0.42
N THR A 43 0.52 -3.70 0.18
CA THR A 43 1.77 -4.43 0.38
C THR A 43 2.36 -4.22 1.78
N SER A 44 3.14 -5.19 2.23
CA SER A 44 3.80 -5.22 3.53
C SER A 44 5.02 -4.30 3.66
N ASN A 45 5.33 -3.50 2.62
CA ASN A 45 6.55 -2.69 2.54
C ASN A 45 6.79 -1.79 3.76
N LYS A 46 5.73 -1.22 4.35
CA LYS A 46 5.84 -0.38 5.55
C LYS A 46 6.29 -1.19 6.77
N VAL A 47 5.75 -2.39 6.93
CA VAL A 47 6.06 -3.32 8.03
C VAL A 47 7.46 -3.89 7.87
N GLU A 48 7.88 -4.24 6.65
CA GLU A 48 9.24 -4.72 6.37
C GLU A 48 10.31 -3.66 6.68
N ARG A 49 10.06 -2.40 6.29
CA ARG A 49 10.94 -1.26 6.65
C ARG A 49 11.01 -1.08 8.16
N LEU A 50 9.88 -1.19 8.86
CA LEU A 50 9.81 -1.15 10.32
C LEU A 50 10.70 -2.22 10.95
N PHE A 51 10.54 -3.48 10.57
CA PHE A 51 11.34 -4.57 11.15
C PHE A 51 12.82 -4.50 10.77
N SER A 52 13.15 -3.95 9.59
CA SER A 52 14.53 -3.68 9.20
C SER A 52 15.18 -2.64 10.13
N MET A 53 14.45 -1.57 10.47
CA MET A 53 14.91 -0.57 11.44
C MET A 53 15.00 -1.16 12.86
N ALA A 54 14.01 -1.95 13.29
CA ALA A 54 14.02 -2.63 14.58
C ALA A 54 15.27 -3.50 14.73
N ARG A 55 15.60 -4.28 13.69
CA ARG A 55 16.81 -5.10 13.64
C ARG A 55 18.09 -4.26 13.77
N MET A 56 18.12 -3.06 13.17
CA MET A 56 19.25 -2.14 13.32
C MET A 56 19.37 -1.59 14.75
N ILE A 57 18.25 -1.24 15.39
CA ILE A 57 18.24 -0.71 16.76
C ILE A 57 18.63 -1.78 17.78
N MET A 58 18.21 -3.03 17.56
CA MET A 58 18.53 -4.18 18.41
C MET A 58 19.96 -4.73 18.24
N ARG A 59 20.80 -4.16 17.36
CA ARG A 59 22.15 -4.70 17.13
C ARG A 59 23.01 -4.72 18.42
N TYR A 60 23.92 -5.68 18.44
CA TYR A 60 24.77 -6.22 19.52
C TYR A 60 25.31 -5.26 20.60
N GLU A 61 25.47 -3.96 20.35
CA GLU A 61 25.91 -2.98 21.37
C GLU A 61 24.81 -2.66 22.40
N ARG A 62 23.57 -3.12 22.16
CA ARG A 62 22.38 -2.82 22.97
C ARG A 62 21.79 -4.07 23.64
N ASN A 63 22.65 -4.98 24.10
CA ASN A 63 22.24 -6.24 24.74
C ASN A 63 21.40 -6.10 26.02
N ARG A 64 21.20 -4.87 26.54
CA ARG A 64 20.36 -4.58 27.73
C ARG A 64 19.09 -3.81 27.40
N LEU A 65 18.73 -3.68 26.12
CA LEU A 65 17.55 -2.92 25.73
C LEU A 65 16.28 -3.75 26.00
N SER A 66 15.42 -3.26 26.88
CA SER A 66 14.16 -3.92 27.18
C SER A 66 13.21 -3.86 25.97
N PRO A 67 12.28 -4.82 25.81
CA PRO A 67 11.27 -4.75 24.76
C PRO A 67 10.47 -3.43 24.77
N LEU A 68 10.13 -2.93 25.95
CA LEU A 68 9.44 -1.64 26.13
C LEU A 68 10.25 -0.46 25.59
N MET A 69 11.56 -0.44 25.87
CA MET A 69 12.45 0.62 25.38
C MET A 69 12.61 0.55 23.86
N LEU A 70 12.64 -0.66 23.29
CA LEU A 70 12.68 -0.84 21.83
C LEU A 70 11.43 -0.25 21.17
N GLU A 71 10.25 -0.52 21.73
CA GLU A 71 8.98 0.00 21.24
C GLU A 71 8.96 1.53 21.28
N MET A 72 9.39 2.14 22.39
CA MET A 72 9.49 3.61 22.51
C MET A 72 10.43 4.22 21.47
N LEU A 73 11.63 3.63 21.30
CA LEU A 73 12.61 4.12 20.33
C LEU A 73 12.10 4.00 18.89
N LEU A 74 11.43 2.89 18.56
CA LEU A 74 10.82 2.70 17.26
C LEU A 74 9.69 3.71 17.02
N PHE A 75 8.81 3.89 18.01
CA PHE A 75 7.70 4.84 17.94
C PHE A 75 8.17 6.26 17.63
N LEU A 76 9.17 6.74 18.37
CA LEU A 76 9.77 8.06 18.15
C LEU A 76 10.46 8.15 16.79
N LYS A 77 11.20 7.10 16.40
CA LYS A 77 11.94 7.11 15.14
C LYS A 77 11.02 7.19 13.91
N ILE A 78 9.96 6.39 13.90
CA ILE A 78 8.99 6.33 12.79
C ILE A 78 8.20 7.64 12.69
N ASN A 79 7.84 8.21 13.84
CA ASN A 79 7.04 9.43 13.90
C ASN A 79 7.89 10.69 14.05
N SER A 80 9.19 10.64 13.78
CA SER A 80 10.11 11.78 13.94
C SER A 80 9.70 13.05 13.20
N SER A 81 8.84 12.96 12.18
CA SER A 81 8.24 14.12 11.50
C SER A 81 7.18 14.85 12.34
N TYR A 82 6.57 14.16 13.29
CA TYR A 82 5.51 14.67 14.16
C TYR A 82 6.04 15.09 15.54
N TRP A 83 7.21 14.57 15.93
CA TRP A 83 7.82 14.81 17.24
C TRP A 83 9.11 15.60 17.07
N ASP A 84 9.06 16.89 17.39
CA ASP A 84 10.26 17.72 17.56
C ASP A 84 10.81 17.57 18.98
N VAL A 85 12.10 17.87 19.17
CA VAL A 85 12.78 17.78 20.48
C VAL A 85 12.02 18.57 21.55
N THR A 86 11.50 19.74 21.18
CA THR A 86 10.67 20.60 22.05
C THR A 86 9.37 19.92 22.49
N THR A 87 8.73 19.16 21.60
CA THR A 87 7.47 18.43 21.91
C THR A 87 7.70 17.19 22.75
N VAL A 88 8.85 16.54 22.60
CA VAL A 88 9.23 15.37 23.40
C VAL A 88 9.62 15.82 24.82
N ASP A 89 10.38 16.91 24.95
CA ASP A 89 10.81 17.46 26.24
C ASP A 89 9.63 17.89 27.11
N ALA A 90 8.56 18.42 26.52
CA ALA A 90 7.37 18.83 27.25
C ALA A 90 6.54 17.67 27.87
N VAL A 91 6.81 16.42 27.49
CA VAL A 91 6.01 15.24 27.89
C VAL A 91 6.80 14.29 28.81
N ILE A 92 8.11 14.52 28.98
CA ILE A 92 9.00 13.78 29.89
C ILE A 92 9.03 14.45 31.25
#